data_AF-A0A5U6MDU8-F1
#
_entry.id   AF-A0A5U6MDU8-F1
#
_cell.length_a   1.000
_cell.length_b   1.000
_cell.length_c   1.000
_cell.angle_alpha   90.00
_cell.angle_beta   90.00
_cell.angle_gamma   90.00
#
_symmetry.space_group_name_H-M   'P 1'
#
loop_
_entity.id
_entity.type
_entity.pdbx_description
1 polymer ?
#
loop_
_entity_poly.entity_id
_entity_poly.type
_entity_poly.pdbx_seq_one_letter_code
_entity_poly.pdbx_strand_id
1 'polypeptide(L)'
;MNLAGCRFQLAGGIRSNNEAWSDVLADALSPEALRAFMQTFGGDSAFIVPRCDRARREHRNRRFVYEVNNAIRRGLSTRKALASLCPRFGMGNTLAWRVLKEYREVPRVSDAAPR
;
A
#
# COMPACT_ATOMS: atom_id res chain seq x y z
N MET A 1 -10.75 -0.92 0.01
CA MET A 1 -11.27 -0.84 -1.37
C MET A 1 -10.10 -0.92 -2.35
N ASN A 2 -10.17 -1.70 -3.43
CA ASN A 2 -9.09 -1.78 -4.44
C ASN A 2 -9.34 -0.72 -5.52
N LEU A 3 -8.52 0.33 -5.55
CA LEU A 3 -8.65 1.42 -6.51
C LEU A 3 -7.88 1.17 -7.81
N ALA A 4 -7.02 0.14 -7.87
CA ALA A 4 -6.17 -0.11 -9.03
C ALA A 4 -7.03 -0.54 -10.25
N GLY A 5 -6.91 0.19 -11.36
CA GLY A 5 -7.69 -0.04 -12.57
C GLY A 5 -9.09 0.58 -12.56
N CYS A 6 -9.51 1.23 -11.47
CA CYS A 6 -10.75 2.00 -11.45
C CYS A 6 -10.60 3.27 -12.28
N ARG A 7 -11.66 3.60 -13.02
CA ARG A 7 -11.84 4.90 -13.67
C ARG A 7 -12.79 5.73 -12.83
N PHE A 8 -12.41 6.95 -12.49
CA PHE A 8 -13.31 7.91 -11.87
C PHE A 8 -13.28 9.23 -12.63
N GLN A 9 -14.43 9.91 -12.66
CA GLN A 9 -14.56 11.20 -13.31
C GLN A 9 -14.04 12.27 -12.36
N LEU A 10 -12.93 12.93 -12.74
CA LEU A 10 -12.42 14.11 -12.05
C LEU A 10 -13.12 15.34 -12.63
N ALA A 11 -14.39 15.54 -12.28
CA ALA A 11 -15.07 16.75 -12.72
C ALA A 11 -14.33 17.96 -12.14
N GLY A 12 -13.87 18.85 -13.04
CA GLY A 12 -12.94 19.96 -12.77
C GLY A 12 -13.51 21.12 -11.96
N GLY A 13 -14.37 20.84 -11.00
CA GLY A 13 -14.96 21.82 -10.11
C GLY A 13 -14.99 21.32 -8.67
N ILE A 14 -14.79 22.25 -7.74
CA ILE A 14 -14.95 22.08 -6.29
C ILE A 14 -16.36 21.58 -5.90
N ARG A 15 -17.29 21.55 -6.84
CA ARG A 15 -18.64 20.99 -6.71
C ARG A 15 -18.90 19.95 -7.80
N SER A 16 -18.39 18.73 -7.61
CA SER A 16 -18.90 17.59 -8.38
C SER A 16 -19.29 16.47 -7.43
N ASN A 17 -20.49 15.96 -7.68
CA ASN A 17 -21.34 15.18 -6.78
C ASN A 17 -20.88 13.74 -6.59
N ASN A 18 -19.58 13.53 -6.35
CA ASN A 18 -18.99 12.20 -6.25
C ASN A 18 -18.12 12.14 -4.98
N GLU A 19 -18.75 12.41 -3.84
CA GLU A 19 -18.14 12.45 -2.49
C GLU A 19 -17.40 11.13 -2.15
N ALA A 20 -17.86 10.01 -2.70
CA ALA A 20 -17.36 8.69 -2.37
C ALA A 20 -15.88 8.42 -2.74
N TRP A 21 -15.31 9.07 -3.78
CA TRP A 21 -13.89 8.88 -4.13
C TRP A 21 -12.99 9.98 -3.58
N SER A 22 -13.53 11.19 -3.36
CA SER A 22 -12.77 12.28 -2.73
C SER A 22 -12.41 11.93 -1.29
N ASP A 23 -13.32 11.29 -0.56
CA ASP A 23 -13.05 10.81 0.81
C ASP A 23 -11.96 9.73 0.82
N VAL A 24 -12.00 8.82 -0.16
CA VAL A 24 -11.00 7.76 -0.29
C VAL A 24 -9.62 8.30 -0.65
N LEU A 25 -9.52 9.34 -1.48
CA LEU A 25 -8.25 10.00 -1.75
C LEU A 25 -7.80 10.89 -0.60
N ALA A 26 -8.71 11.55 0.11
CA ALA A 26 -8.40 12.34 1.29
C ALA A 26 -7.88 11.48 2.45
N ASP A 27 -8.35 10.24 2.57
CA ASP A 27 -7.80 9.26 3.52
C ASP A 27 -6.39 8.78 3.11
N ALA A 28 -6.12 8.68 1.80
CA ALA A 28 -4.87 8.16 1.26
C ALA A 28 -3.77 9.23 1.05
N LEU A 29 -4.14 10.50 0.85
CA LEU A 29 -3.25 11.60 0.49
C LEU A 29 -3.31 12.71 1.54
N SER A 30 -2.21 13.41 1.74
CA SER A 30 -2.26 14.64 2.53
C SER A 30 -3.12 15.70 1.82
N PRO A 31 -3.71 16.67 2.56
CA PRO A 31 -4.51 17.74 1.95
C PRO A 31 -3.76 18.53 0.87
N GLU A 32 -2.44 18.68 1.00
CA GLU A 32 -1.55 19.33 0.03
C GLU A 32 -1.40 18.48 -1.23
N ALA A 33 -1.17 17.16 -1.06
CA ALA A 33 -1.05 16.23 -2.16
C ALA A 33 -2.38 16.08 -2.92
N LEU A 34 -3.51 16.09 -2.21
CA LEU A 34 -4.84 16.09 -2.82
C LEU A 34 -5.09 17.36 -3.64
N ARG A 35 -4.70 18.53 -3.13
CA ARG A 35 -4.78 19.80 -3.88
C ARG A 35 -3.91 19.78 -5.13
N ALA A 36 -2.67 19.34 -5.04
CA ALA A 36 -1.78 19.21 -6.20
C ALA A 36 -2.32 18.20 -7.24
N PHE A 37 -2.91 17.09 -6.76
CA PHE A 37 -3.56 16.10 -7.61
C PHE A 37 -4.77 16.69 -8.34
N MET A 38 -5.65 17.42 -7.66
CA MET A 38 -6.78 18.12 -8.29
C MET A 38 -6.33 19.21 -9.27
N GLN A 39 -5.23 19.91 -9.01
CA GLN A 39 -4.71 20.92 -9.93
C GLN A 39 -4.14 20.31 -11.22
N THR A 40 -3.53 19.12 -11.11
CA THR A 40 -2.87 18.45 -12.25
C THR A 40 -3.85 17.63 -13.08
N PHE A 41 -4.82 16.98 -12.45
CA PHE A 41 -5.73 16.03 -13.09
C PHE A 41 -7.20 16.47 -13.04
N GLY A 42 -7.54 17.54 -12.32
CA GLY A 42 -8.90 18.07 -12.26
C GLY A 42 -9.28 18.74 -13.58
N GLY A 43 -10.40 18.31 -14.17
CA GLY A 43 -10.83 18.74 -15.50
C GLY A 43 -10.72 17.65 -16.54
N ASP A 44 -9.92 16.61 -16.30
CA ASP A 44 -9.95 15.40 -17.12
C ASP A 44 -11.19 14.56 -16.78
N SER A 45 -12.05 14.39 -17.78
CA SER A 45 -13.33 13.68 -17.66
C SER A 45 -13.19 12.22 -17.21
N ALA A 46 -11.99 11.64 -17.21
CA ALA A 46 -11.72 10.30 -16.72
C ALA A 46 -10.25 10.10 -16.29
N PHE A 47 -10.00 10.01 -14.98
CA PHE A 47 -8.72 9.52 -14.46
C PHE A 47 -8.76 8.02 -14.27
N ILE A 48 -7.70 7.33 -14.69
CA ILE A 48 -7.54 5.88 -14.53
C ILE A 48 -6.40 5.66 -13.54
N VAL A 49 -6.68 4.98 -12.42
CA VAL A 49 -5.62 4.54 -11.52
C VAL A 49 -4.81 3.46 -12.23
N PRO A 50 -3.49 3.66 -12.45
CA PRO A 50 -2.67 2.65 -13.09
C PRO A 50 -2.65 1.36 -12.26
N ARG A 51 -2.28 0.24 -12.89
CA ARG A 51 -2.16 -1.05 -12.20
C ARG A 51 -1.04 -0.98 -11.16
N CYS A 52 -1.39 -0.69 -9.91
CA CYS A 52 -0.48 -0.56 -8.79
C CYS A 52 -0.06 -1.92 -8.20
N ASP A 53 -0.17 -3.04 -8.92
CA ASP A 53 0.09 -4.38 -8.38
C ASP A 53 1.51 -4.54 -7.84
N ARG A 54 2.50 -3.89 -8.47
CA ARG A 54 3.88 -3.85 -7.98
C ARG A 54 3.99 -3.05 -6.69
N ALA A 55 3.39 -1.87 -6.63
CA ALA A 55 3.39 -1.01 -5.45
C ALA A 55 2.66 -1.67 -4.28
N ARG A 56 1.52 -2.33 -4.53
CA ARG A 56 0.76 -3.10 -3.53
C ARG A 56 1.57 -4.28 -3.00
N ARG A 57 2.22 -5.03 -3.89
CA ARG A 57 3.11 -6.14 -3.48
C ARG A 57 4.25 -5.64 -2.61
N GLU A 58 4.88 -4.54 -3.00
CA GLU A 58 5.97 -3.93 -2.23
C GLU A 58 5.49 -3.44 -0.86
N HIS A 59 4.38 -2.69 -0.79
CA HIS A 59 3.81 -2.23 0.48
C HIS A 59 3.47 -3.41 1.41
N ARG A 60 2.82 -4.46 0.88
CA ARG A 60 2.54 -5.69 1.63
C ARG A 60 3.83 -6.33 2.15
N ASN A 61 4.86 -6.45 1.31
CA ASN A 61 6.13 -7.08 1.68
C ASN A 61 6.85 -6.28 2.78
N ARG A 62 6.89 -4.95 2.69
CA ARG A 62 7.45 -4.08 3.76
C ARG A 62 6.75 -4.31 5.09
N ARG A 63 5.41 -4.24 5.09
CA ARG A 63 4.62 -4.45 6.29
C ARG A 63 4.80 -5.85 6.87
N PHE A 64 4.88 -6.87 6.02
CA PHE A 64 5.14 -8.24 6.45
C PHE A 64 6.50 -8.38 7.14
N VAL A 65 7.56 -7.86 6.53
CA VAL A 65 8.93 -7.93 7.10
C VAL A 65 8.98 -7.21 8.45
N TYR A 66 8.36 -6.04 8.55
CA TYR A 66 8.24 -5.30 9.81
C TYR A 66 7.55 -6.13 10.91
N GLU A 67 6.41 -6.75 10.62
CA GLU A 67 5.66 -7.57 11.57
C GLU A 67 6.41 -8.84 11.97
N VAL A 68 7.10 -9.50 11.02
CA VAL A 68 7.96 -10.65 11.32
C VAL A 68 9.11 -10.24 12.24
N ASN A 69 9.79 -9.14 11.95
CA ASN A 69 10.88 -8.63 12.78
C ASN A 69 10.38 -8.25 14.18
N ASN A 70 9.19 -7.66 14.30
CA ASN A 70 8.54 -7.39 15.58
C ASN A 70 8.24 -8.67 16.36
N ALA A 71 7.69 -9.70 15.70
CA ALA A 71 7.40 -10.98 16.34
C ALA A 71 8.68 -11.66 16.84
N ILE A 72 9.76 -11.61 16.06
CA ILE A 72 11.07 -12.12 16.45
C ILE A 72 11.62 -11.35 17.65
N ARG A 73 11.56 -10.01 17.63
CA ARG A 73 11.96 -9.17 18.78
C ARG A 73 11.16 -9.46 20.05
N ARG A 74 9.91 -9.92 19.92
CA ARG A 74 9.06 -10.38 21.03
C ARG A 74 9.33 -11.81 21.47
N GLY A 75 10.35 -12.47 20.93
CA GLY A 75 10.80 -13.80 21.35
C GLY A 75 10.22 -14.97 20.54
N LEU A 76 9.48 -14.73 19.46
CA LEU A 76 9.06 -15.83 18.58
C LEU A 76 10.21 -16.28 17.69
N SER A 77 10.35 -17.59 17.48
CA SER A 77 11.24 -18.09 16.42
C SER A 77 10.70 -17.66 15.05
N THR A 78 11.60 -17.42 14.08
CA THR A 78 11.23 -17.03 12.71
C THR A 78 10.20 -17.97 12.11
N ARG A 79 10.33 -19.29 12.34
CA ARG A 79 9.39 -20.30 11.85
C ARG A 79 7.98 -20.14 12.45
N LYS A 80 7.88 -19.86 13.76
CA LYS A 80 6.59 -19.59 14.43
C LYS A 80 5.99 -18.26 13.96
N ALA A 81 6.81 -17.22 13.81
CA ALA A 81 6.37 -15.93 13.28
C ALA A 81 5.78 -16.09 11.86
N LEU A 82 6.47 -16.81 10.99
CA LEU A 82 5.99 -17.10 9.64
C LEU A 82 4.71 -17.92 9.62
N ALA A 83 4.62 -18.98 10.43
CA ALA A 83 3.41 -19.81 10.50
C ALA A 83 2.17 -19.00 10.91
N SER A 84 2.34 -18.00 11.78
CA SER A 84 1.25 -17.11 12.22
C SER A 84 0.94 -15.99 11.22
N LEU A 85 1.96 -15.39 10.60
CA LEU A 85 1.80 -14.19 9.76
C LEU A 85 1.51 -14.51 8.30
N CYS A 86 1.99 -15.64 7.76
CA CYS A 86 1.75 -16.02 6.36
C CYS A 86 0.25 -16.05 5.98
N PRO A 87 -0.65 -16.67 6.76
CA PRO A 87 -2.08 -16.64 6.47
C PRO A 87 -2.68 -15.22 6.50
N ARG A 88 -2.27 -14.39 7.48
CA ARG A 88 -2.76 -13.00 7.63
C ARG A 88 -2.42 -12.13 6.42
N PHE A 89 -1.28 -12.39 5.78
CA PHE A 89 -0.82 -11.64 4.61
C PHE A 89 -1.15 -12.33 3.28
N GLY A 90 -1.85 -13.47 3.29
CA GLY A 90 -2.16 -14.25 2.10
C GLY A 90 -0.91 -14.71 1.34
N MET A 91 0.15 -15.07 2.08
CA MET A 91 1.44 -15.48 1.50
C MET A 91 1.75 -16.95 1.80
N GLY A 92 2.21 -17.67 0.78
CA GLY A 92 2.77 -19.01 0.95
C GLY A 92 4.14 -18.95 1.63
N ASN A 93 4.48 -20.02 2.35
CA ASN A 93 5.71 -20.11 3.14
C ASN A 93 6.98 -19.89 2.27
N THR A 94 7.03 -20.45 1.06
CA THR A 94 8.15 -20.26 0.12
C THR A 94 8.34 -18.80 -0.29
N LEU A 95 7.23 -18.09 -0.54
CA LEU A 95 7.26 -16.68 -0.89
C LEU A 95 7.74 -15.83 0.30
N ALA A 96 7.24 -16.13 1.50
CA ALA A 96 7.63 -15.42 2.71
C ALA A 96 9.14 -15.53 3.00
N TRP A 97 9.72 -16.73 2.88
CA TRP A 97 11.17 -16.91 3.01
C TRP A 97 11.96 -16.15 1.97
N ARG A 98 11.50 -16.15 0.70
CA ARG A 98 12.14 -15.38 -0.38
C ARG A 98 12.13 -13.88 -0.07
N VAL A 99 11.00 -13.34 0.38
CA VAL A 99 10.85 -11.93 0.74
C VAL A 99 11.77 -11.56 1.91
N LEU A 100 11.80 -12.38 2.98
CA LEU A 100 12.71 -12.14 4.11
C LEU A 100 14.19 -12.14 3.68
N LYS A 101 14.58 -13.06 2.79
CA LYS A 101 15.94 -13.11 2.25
C LYS A 101 16.26 -11.84 1.46
N GLU A 102 15.37 -11.44 0.54
CA GLU A 102 15.55 -10.24 -0.28
C GLU A 102 15.73 -8.98 0.58
N TYR A 103 14.90 -8.82 1.62
CA TYR A 103 14.94 -7.64 2.50
C TYR A 103 16.13 -7.65 3.46
N ARG A 104 16.75 -8.81 3.72
CA ARG A 104 18.01 -8.90 4.47
C ARG A 104 19.22 -8.52 3.62
N GLU A 105 19.20 -8.88 2.34
CA GLU A 105 20.30 -8.62 1.38
C GLU A 105 20.26 -7.20 0.83
N VAL A 106 19.07 -6.61 0.69
CA VAL A 106 18.87 -5.25 0.19
C VAL A 106 18.13 -4.43 1.24
N PRO A 107 18.85 -3.70 2.12
CA PRO A 107 18.21 -2.74 3.02
C PRO A 107 17.48 -1.68 2.19
N ARG A 108 16.14 -1.69 2.24
CA ARG A 108 15.31 -0.70 1.54
C ARG A 108 15.19 0.52 2.44
N VAL A 109 15.60 1.70 1.95
CA VAL A 109 15.50 2.97 2.69
C VAL A 109 14.03 3.35 2.92
N SER A 110 13.43 2.84 4.00
CA SER A 110 12.23 3.33 4.71
C SER A 110 11.78 2.28 5.73
N ASP A 111 12.60 2.04 6.76
CA ASP A 111 12.25 1.19 7.92
C ASP A 111 11.35 1.91 8.96
N ALA A 112 10.83 3.09 8.63
CA ALA A 112 9.74 3.67 9.39
C ALA A 112 8.50 2.78 9.23
N ALA A 113 7.83 2.47 10.34
CA ALA A 113 6.64 1.62 10.35
C ALA A 113 5.69 2.04 9.21
N PRO A 114 5.36 1.14 8.27
CA PRO A 114 4.44 1.48 7.19
C PRO A 114 3.09 1.82 7.83
N ARG A 115 2.63 3.05 7.63
CA ARG A 115 1.28 3.49 7.98
C ARG A 115 0.25 2.66 7.22
#